data_AF-A0A958HE00-F1
#
_entry.id   AF-A0A958HE00-F1
#
_cell.length_a   1.000
_cell.length_b   1.000
_cell.length_c   1.000
_cell.angle_alpha   90.00
_cell.angle_beta   90.00
_cell.angle_gamma   90.00
#
_symmetry.space_group_name_H-M   'P 1'
#
loop_
_entity.id
_entity.type
_entity.pdbx_description
1 polymer ?
#
loop_
_entity_poly.entity_id
_entity_poly.type
_entity_poly.pdbx_seq_one_letter_code
_entity_poly.pdbx_strand_id
1 'polypeptide(L)'
;MIADNGRDYKDLPYLTSGDEEFRSKFLSWDLGNISYVDVQEYLKVKDTILVPMASFEQHGPHLPLYTDTITAVEISKRVAEMIAVLHAPPIWTGYSPQHMHEPGHGRGTITIRSTTLLNLLYDVGRSLIHHGFNRIIFVNGHGSNVKVVDPILRKLRYETGALISFVKPYMENYVGILAGLMENPADETPGWHSSELETSQDMAWNEKYVRMDRA
;
A
#
# COMPACT_ATOMS: atom_id res chain seq x y z
N MET A 1 -4.97 2.64 13.43
CA MET A 1 -4.80 3.84 12.59
C MET A 1 -3.32 4.15 12.54
N ILE A 2 -2.74 4.18 11.35
CA ILE A 2 -1.39 4.71 11.13
C ILE A 2 -1.47 6.19 11.50
N ALA A 3 -0.59 6.65 12.39
CA ALA A 3 -0.69 7.98 12.97
C ALA A 3 -0.67 9.04 11.85
N ASP A 4 -1.73 9.83 11.75
CA ASP A 4 -1.73 11.06 10.97
C ASP A 4 -0.75 12.02 11.65
N ASN A 5 0.37 12.26 10.97
CA ASN A 5 1.53 12.99 11.47
C ASN A 5 1.39 14.51 11.25
N GLY A 6 0.23 14.98 10.77
CA GLY A 6 -0.02 16.41 10.57
C GLY A 6 0.82 17.04 9.47
N ARG A 7 1.47 16.25 8.60
CA ARG A 7 2.09 16.77 7.37
C ARG A 7 0.97 17.12 6.39
N ASP A 8 0.80 18.41 6.16
CA ASP A 8 -0.24 18.96 5.30
C ASP A 8 0.16 18.74 3.83
N TYR A 9 -0.30 17.65 3.22
CA TYR A 9 -0.04 17.34 1.80
C TYR A 9 -1.03 18.03 0.85
N LYS A 10 -1.66 19.14 1.27
CA LYS A 10 -2.71 19.87 0.52
C LYS A 10 -2.32 20.40 -0.86
N ASP A 11 -1.05 20.33 -1.25
CA ASP A 11 -0.58 20.76 -2.57
C ASP A 11 -0.49 19.60 -3.60
N LEU A 12 -1.10 18.44 -3.33
CA LEU A 12 -1.16 17.36 -4.32
C LEU A 12 -1.94 17.80 -5.56
N PRO A 13 -1.37 17.68 -6.78
CA PRO A 13 -2.07 18.08 -7.99
C PRO A 13 -3.23 17.11 -8.27
N TYR A 14 -4.40 17.65 -8.58
CA TYR A 14 -5.46 16.84 -9.16
C TYR A 14 -5.05 16.43 -10.58
N LEU A 15 -5.02 15.12 -10.83
CA LEU A 15 -4.71 14.56 -12.14
C LEU A 15 -5.98 14.35 -12.99
N THR A 16 -7.14 14.41 -12.36
CA THR A 16 -8.45 14.48 -13.02
C THR A 16 -8.97 15.91 -12.93
N SER A 17 -9.46 16.45 -14.04
CA SER A 17 -10.05 17.80 -14.11
C SER A 17 -11.57 17.73 -14.31
N GLY A 18 -12.30 18.76 -13.87
CA GLY A 18 -13.74 18.86 -14.06
C GLY A 18 -14.58 18.00 -13.10
N ASP A 19 -13.97 17.45 -12.05
CA ASP A 19 -14.63 16.66 -11.02
C ASP A 19 -14.72 17.38 -9.66
N GLU A 20 -14.58 18.71 -9.62
CA GLU A 20 -14.59 19.50 -8.39
C GLU A 20 -15.91 19.36 -7.61
N GLU A 21 -17.05 19.33 -8.32
CA GLU A 21 -18.36 19.08 -7.70
C GLU A 21 -18.47 17.65 -7.16
N PHE A 22 -17.82 16.68 -7.81
CA PHE A 22 -17.79 15.30 -7.30
C PHE A 22 -16.91 15.20 -6.05
N ARG A 23 -15.72 15.80 -6.08
CA ARG A 23 -14.77 15.82 -4.97
C ARG A 23 -15.36 16.47 -3.72
N SER A 24 -16.09 17.58 -3.88
CA SER A 24 -16.69 18.31 -2.75
C SER A 24 -17.76 17.53 -1.98
N LYS A 25 -18.25 16.41 -2.53
CA LYS A 25 -19.24 15.54 -1.88
C LYS A 25 -18.63 14.62 -0.82
N PHE A 26 -17.31 14.42 -0.82
CA PHE A 26 -16.66 13.43 0.05
C PHE A 26 -15.72 14.10 1.05
N LEU A 27 -15.85 13.72 2.33
CA LEU A 27 -14.99 14.19 3.41
C LEU A 27 -13.61 13.53 3.40
N SER A 28 -13.50 12.33 2.82
CA SER A 28 -12.27 11.55 2.77
C SER A 28 -12.30 10.58 1.59
N TRP A 29 -11.11 10.23 1.11
CA TRP A 29 -10.90 9.14 0.16
C TRP A 29 -10.56 7.81 0.84
N ASP A 30 -10.43 7.80 2.16
CA ASP A 30 -10.32 6.59 2.97
C ASP A 30 -11.72 6.00 3.21
N LEU A 31 -11.95 4.78 2.71
CA LEU A 31 -13.20 4.06 2.87
C LEU A 31 -13.60 3.92 4.35
N GLY A 32 -12.63 3.83 5.26
CA GLY A 32 -12.87 3.72 6.71
C GLY A 32 -13.36 5.02 7.37
N ASN A 33 -13.25 6.16 6.69
CA ASN A 33 -13.60 7.48 7.23
C ASN A 33 -14.88 8.07 6.62
N ILE A 34 -15.61 7.30 5.81
CA ILE A 34 -16.86 7.73 5.18
C ILE A 34 -18.01 6.77 5.55
N SER A 35 -19.25 7.22 5.40
CA SER A 35 -20.42 6.40 5.67
C SER A 35 -20.73 5.48 4.48
N TYR A 36 -21.50 4.41 4.73
CA TYR A 36 -21.96 3.54 3.64
C TYR A 36 -22.85 4.29 2.61
N VAL A 37 -23.49 5.39 3.01
CA VAL A 37 -24.27 6.26 2.11
C VAL A 37 -23.34 7.02 1.17
N ASP A 38 -22.20 7.50 1.66
CA ASP A 38 -21.17 8.12 0.81
C ASP A 38 -20.63 7.10 -0.21
N VAL A 39 -20.39 5.86 0.22
CA VAL A 39 -19.99 4.77 -0.70
C VAL A 39 -21.05 4.53 -1.78
N GLN A 40 -22.33 4.55 -1.41
CA GLN A 40 -23.43 4.43 -2.37
C GLN A 40 -23.43 5.58 -3.38
N GLU A 41 -23.18 6.83 -2.97
CA GLU A 41 -23.07 7.97 -3.88
C GLU A 41 -21.84 7.88 -4.78
N TYR A 42 -20.69 7.45 -4.24
CA TYR A 42 -19.46 7.21 -5.00
C TYR A 42 -19.70 6.23 -6.15
N LEU A 43 -20.36 5.10 -5.84
CA LEU A 43 -20.63 4.01 -6.79
C LEU A 43 -21.59 4.37 -7.93
N LYS A 44 -22.31 5.49 -7.83
CA LYS A 44 -23.10 6.02 -8.96
C LYS A 44 -22.23 6.63 -10.05
N VAL A 45 -20.98 6.98 -9.72
CA VAL A 45 -20.07 7.72 -10.62
C VAL A 45 -18.80 6.92 -10.92
N LYS A 46 -18.22 6.24 -9.92
CA LYS A 46 -16.94 5.50 -10.03
C LYS A 46 -17.05 4.14 -9.36
N ASP A 47 -16.33 3.16 -9.90
CA ASP A 47 -16.32 1.76 -9.41
C ASP A 47 -14.90 1.26 -9.07
N THR A 48 -13.93 2.19 -8.97
CA THR A 48 -12.52 1.91 -8.66
C THR A 48 -12.26 1.97 -7.17
N ILE A 49 -11.43 1.07 -6.65
CA ILE A 49 -10.89 1.14 -5.30
C ILE A 49 -9.44 0.65 -5.25
N LEU A 50 -8.62 1.36 -4.48
CA LEU A 50 -7.26 0.94 -4.15
C LEU A 50 -7.29 0.08 -2.87
N VAL A 51 -6.59 -1.05 -2.85
CA VAL A 51 -6.46 -1.91 -1.66
C VAL A 51 -4.99 -1.96 -1.28
N PRO A 52 -4.54 -1.15 -0.30
CA PRO A 52 -3.18 -1.21 0.19
C PRO A 52 -2.93 -2.58 0.83
N MET A 53 -1.81 -3.20 0.50
CA MET A 53 -1.36 -4.45 1.12
C MET A 53 0.16 -4.47 1.25
N ALA A 54 0.68 -5.11 2.29
CA ALA A 54 2.12 -5.09 2.55
C ALA A 54 2.54 -6.22 3.50
N SER A 55 3.40 -5.92 4.47
CA SER A 55 3.91 -6.82 5.49
C SER A 55 4.07 -6.13 6.85
N PHE A 56 4.40 -6.96 7.84
CA PHE A 56 4.86 -6.55 9.17
C PHE A 56 6.16 -7.30 9.48
N GLU A 57 7.30 -6.65 9.26
CA GLU A 57 8.60 -7.32 9.26
C GLU A 57 9.76 -6.44 9.69
N GLN A 58 10.82 -7.06 10.21
CA GLN A 58 12.06 -6.38 10.57
C GLN A 58 12.60 -5.57 9.39
N HIS A 59 12.97 -4.31 9.63
CA HIS A 59 13.59 -3.42 8.66
C HIS A 59 14.88 -2.82 9.24
N GLY A 60 15.88 -3.69 9.45
CA GLY A 60 17.13 -3.28 10.05
C GLY A 60 16.91 -2.75 11.49
N PRO A 61 17.94 -2.14 12.08
CA PRO A 61 17.88 -1.67 13.46
C PRO A 61 17.20 -0.30 13.62
N HIS A 62 17.04 0.46 12.51
CA HIS A 62 16.63 1.86 12.52
C HIS A 62 15.18 2.11 12.09
N LEU A 63 14.57 1.23 11.30
CA LEU A 63 13.20 1.44 10.78
C LEU A 63 12.13 0.71 11.60
N PRO A 64 10.88 1.21 11.56
CA PRO A 64 9.74 0.53 12.15
C PRO A 64 9.42 -0.81 11.47
N LEU A 65 8.78 -1.73 12.19
CA LEU A 65 8.28 -3.00 11.61
C LEU A 65 7.17 -2.83 10.56
N TYR A 66 6.74 -1.59 10.32
CA TYR A 66 5.58 -1.24 9.51
C TYR A 66 5.97 -0.57 8.17
N THR A 67 7.26 -0.45 7.87
CA THR A 67 7.84 0.21 6.69
C THR A 67 7.06 -0.10 5.40
N ASP A 68 6.88 -1.38 5.05
CA ASP A 68 6.15 -1.77 3.84
C ASP A 68 4.70 -1.23 3.82
N THR A 69 4.03 -1.30 4.98
CA THR A 69 2.64 -0.87 5.08
C THR A 69 2.52 0.66 5.04
N ILE A 70 3.50 1.39 5.60
CA ILE A 70 3.59 2.85 5.50
C ILE A 70 3.63 3.24 4.03
N THR A 71 4.54 2.66 3.25
CA THR A 71 4.68 2.95 1.82
C THR A 71 3.42 2.62 1.04
N ALA A 72 2.82 1.45 1.24
CA ALA A 72 1.60 1.05 0.55
C ALA A 72 0.42 1.99 0.83
N VAL A 73 0.27 2.42 2.09
CA VAL A 73 -0.82 3.32 2.51
C VAL A 73 -0.58 4.74 2.02
N GLU A 74 0.61 5.30 2.21
CA GLU A 74 0.91 6.68 1.79
C GLU A 74 0.72 6.86 0.29
N ILE A 75 1.17 5.90 -0.52
CA ILE A 75 1.00 5.97 -1.96
C ILE A 75 -0.49 5.84 -2.33
N SER A 76 -1.21 4.92 -1.70
CA SER A 76 -2.63 4.73 -1.95
C SER A 76 -3.45 5.97 -1.57
N LYS A 77 -3.17 6.58 -0.40
CA LYS A 77 -3.81 7.80 0.09
C LYS A 77 -3.63 8.96 -0.90
N ARG A 78 -2.38 9.21 -1.31
CA ARG A 78 -2.05 10.32 -2.22
C ARG A 78 -2.64 10.12 -3.60
N VAL A 79 -2.51 8.92 -4.17
CA VAL A 79 -3.09 8.60 -5.48
C VAL A 79 -4.61 8.71 -5.43
N ALA A 80 -5.25 8.13 -4.40
CA ALA A 80 -6.69 8.19 -4.19
C ALA A 80 -7.22 9.63 -4.25
N GLU A 81 -6.54 10.55 -3.55
CA GLU A 81 -6.87 11.97 -3.59
C GLU A 81 -6.61 12.59 -4.97
N MET A 82 -5.46 12.35 -5.60
CA MET A 82 -5.11 12.93 -6.90
C MET A 82 -6.09 12.57 -8.02
N ILE A 83 -6.67 11.36 -8.01
CA ILE A 83 -7.61 10.88 -9.05
C ILE A 83 -9.06 10.69 -8.56
N ALA A 84 -9.34 11.11 -7.33
CA ALA A 84 -10.65 11.04 -6.69
C ALA A 84 -11.26 9.61 -6.70
N VAL A 85 -10.51 8.63 -6.20
CA VAL A 85 -10.99 7.25 -5.97
C VAL A 85 -10.85 6.86 -4.50
N LEU A 86 -11.61 5.87 -4.04
CA LEU A 86 -11.48 5.39 -2.67
C LEU A 86 -10.27 4.46 -2.49
N HIS A 87 -9.72 4.40 -1.28
CA HIS A 87 -8.83 3.33 -0.84
C HIS A 87 -9.39 2.60 0.39
N ALA A 88 -9.17 1.29 0.46
CA ALA A 88 -9.59 0.45 1.57
C ALA A 88 -8.61 0.52 2.76
N PRO A 89 -9.00 0.02 3.94
CA PRO A 89 -8.05 -0.24 5.03
C PRO A 89 -6.92 -1.19 4.57
N PRO A 90 -5.68 -1.02 5.09
CA PRO A 90 -4.56 -1.81 4.65
C PRO A 90 -4.65 -3.27 5.11
N ILE A 91 -4.30 -4.19 4.21
CA ILE A 91 -3.92 -5.56 4.56
C ILE A 91 -2.45 -5.54 4.99
N TRP A 92 -2.25 -5.20 6.26
CA TRP A 92 -0.92 -4.98 6.84
C TRP A 92 -0.15 -6.28 7.09
N THR A 93 -0.83 -7.42 7.20
CA THR A 93 -0.18 -8.74 7.29
C THR A 93 0.18 -9.28 5.92
N GLY A 94 1.41 -9.76 5.75
CA GLY A 94 1.91 -10.30 4.49
C GLY A 94 2.57 -11.68 4.57
N TYR A 95 3.07 -12.12 3.43
CA TYR A 95 3.89 -13.32 3.29
C TYR A 95 5.37 -12.96 3.36
N SER A 96 6.00 -13.29 4.49
CA SER A 96 7.33 -12.85 4.91
C SER A 96 8.08 -13.88 5.77
N PRO A 97 8.07 -15.19 5.42
CA PRO A 97 8.77 -16.19 6.23
C PRO A 97 10.30 -15.97 6.27
N GLN A 98 10.87 -15.34 5.24
CA GLN A 98 12.31 -15.08 5.17
C GLN A 98 12.80 -14.10 6.24
N HIS A 99 11.92 -13.22 6.75
CA HIS A 99 12.25 -12.24 7.80
C HIS A 99 11.96 -12.76 9.22
N MET A 100 11.57 -14.04 9.36
CA MET A 100 11.50 -14.72 10.66
C MET A 100 12.89 -15.17 11.14
N HIS A 101 13.76 -15.56 10.20
CA HIS A 101 15.06 -16.16 10.48
C HIS A 101 14.97 -17.33 11.48
N GLU A 102 16.05 -17.63 12.19
CA GLU A 102 16.04 -18.53 13.34
C GLU A 102 15.31 -17.90 14.55
N PRO A 103 14.75 -18.70 15.47
CA PRO A 103 14.03 -18.20 16.64
C PRO A 103 14.77 -17.08 17.38
N GLY A 104 14.12 -15.91 17.47
CA GLY A 104 14.67 -14.74 18.14
C GLY A 104 15.55 -13.82 17.31
N HIS A 105 15.71 -14.06 16.00
CA HIS A 105 16.48 -13.17 15.11
C HIS A 105 15.57 -12.20 14.34
N GLY A 106 14.46 -12.66 13.75
CA GLY A 106 13.44 -11.82 13.12
C GLY A 106 12.45 -11.18 14.10
N ARG A 107 12.92 -10.68 15.25
CA ARG A 107 12.04 -10.25 16.35
C ARG A 107 11.04 -9.19 15.89
N GLY A 108 9.77 -9.44 16.16
CA GLY A 108 8.68 -8.54 15.81
C GLY A 108 8.05 -8.83 14.45
N THR A 109 8.71 -9.57 13.55
CA THR A 109 8.08 -10.00 12.29
C THR A 109 6.82 -10.83 12.56
N ILE A 110 5.71 -10.45 11.92
CA ILE A 110 4.45 -11.19 11.95
C ILE A 110 4.12 -11.55 10.51
N THR A 111 4.25 -12.83 10.19
CA THR A 111 3.94 -13.35 8.86
C THR A 111 2.81 -14.38 8.89
N ILE A 112 1.99 -14.37 7.84
CA ILE A 112 0.95 -15.37 7.62
C ILE A 112 1.34 -16.32 6.50
N ARG A 113 0.79 -17.55 6.56
CA ARG A 113 0.93 -18.52 5.48
C ARG A 113 0.37 -17.94 4.18
N SER A 114 0.98 -18.31 3.05
CA SER A 114 0.51 -17.90 1.72
C SER A 114 -0.99 -18.20 1.53
N THR A 115 -1.46 -19.37 1.94
CA THR A 115 -2.88 -19.75 1.85
C THR A 115 -3.80 -18.83 2.66
N THR A 116 -3.35 -18.35 3.82
CA THR A 116 -4.10 -17.38 4.63
C THR A 116 -4.16 -16.02 3.95
N LEU A 117 -3.04 -15.56 3.37
CA LEU A 117 -3.01 -14.32 2.59
C LEU A 117 -3.95 -14.40 1.38
N LEU A 118 -3.92 -15.51 0.63
CA LEU A 118 -4.78 -15.68 -0.56
C LEU A 118 -6.27 -15.69 -0.19
N ASN A 119 -6.64 -16.39 0.87
CA ASN A 119 -8.03 -16.40 1.33
C ASN A 119 -8.48 -15.01 1.79
N LEU A 120 -7.63 -14.28 2.52
CA LEU A 120 -7.91 -12.91 2.94
C LEU A 120 -8.13 -11.98 1.74
N LEU A 121 -7.23 -12.02 0.75
CA LEU A 121 -7.35 -11.22 -0.47
C LEU A 121 -8.62 -11.57 -1.26
N TYR A 122 -8.97 -12.86 -1.31
CA TYR A 122 -10.20 -13.32 -1.94
C TYR A 122 -11.44 -12.74 -1.26
N ASP A 123 -11.51 -12.88 0.07
CA ASP A 123 -12.68 -12.44 0.85
C ASP A 123 -12.86 -10.93 0.75
N VAL A 124 -11.77 -10.16 0.92
CA VAL A 124 -11.79 -8.70 0.74
C VAL A 124 -12.21 -8.32 -0.68
N GLY A 125 -11.60 -8.93 -1.70
CA GLY A 125 -11.93 -8.65 -3.10
C GLY A 125 -13.39 -8.98 -3.43
N ARG A 126 -13.89 -10.13 -3.00
CA ARG A 126 -15.28 -10.55 -3.24
C ARG A 126 -16.28 -9.67 -2.52
N SER A 127 -16.00 -9.23 -1.30
CA SER A 127 -16.84 -8.27 -0.57
C SER A 127 -16.94 -6.93 -1.30
N LEU A 128 -15.81 -6.39 -1.77
CA LEU A 128 -15.80 -5.14 -2.54
C LEU A 128 -16.58 -5.30 -3.85
N ILE A 129 -16.35 -6.38 -4.58
CA ILE A 129 -17.07 -6.66 -5.84
C ILE A 129 -18.57 -6.80 -5.61
N HIS A 130 -18.97 -7.49 -4.53
CA HIS A 130 -20.38 -7.64 -4.16
C HIS A 130 -21.09 -6.30 -3.97
N HIS A 131 -20.38 -5.28 -3.46
CA HIS A 131 -20.93 -3.95 -3.25
C HIS A 131 -20.88 -3.03 -4.47
N GLY A 132 -20.32 -3.46 -5.60
CA GLY A 132 -20.35 -2.71 -6.86
C GLY A 132 -19.00 -2.16 -7.33
N PHE A 133 -17.91 -2.41 -6.60
CA PHE A 133 -16.57 -2.09 -7.09
C PHE A 133 -16.16 -3.10 -8.18
N ASN A 134 -15.99 -2.63 -9.41
CA ASN A 134 -15.59 -3.49 -10.54
C ASN A 134 -14.13 -3.29 -10.97
N ARG A 135 -13.38 -2.37 -10.32
CA ARG A 135 -11.95 -2.15 -10.57
C ARG A 135 -11.21 -2.13 -9.24
N ILE A 136 -10.53 -3.23 -8.92
CA ILE A 136 -9.75 -3.36 -7.69
C ILE A 136 -8.28 -3.32 -8.05
N ILE A 137 -7.55 -2.38 -7.45
CA ILE A 137 -6.11 -2.23 -7.62
C ILE A 137 -5.45 -2.52 -6.28
N PHE A 138 -4.83 -3.69 -6.15
CA PHE A 138 -4.00 -4.00 -5.00
C PHE A 138 -2.68 -3.23 -5.10
N VAL A 139 -2.38 -2.40 -4.10
CA VAL A 139 -1.17 -1.58 -4.03
C VAL A 139 -0.23 -2.23 -3.02
N ASN A 140 0.81 -2.90 -3.50
CA ASN A 140 1.63 -3.81 -2.70
C ASN A 140 2.95 -3.19 -2.27
N GLY A 141 3.15 -3.01 -0.97
CA GLY A 141 4.39 -2.50 -0.38
C GLY A 141 5.49 -3.54 -0.13
N HIS A 142 5.23 -4.85 -0.34
CA HIS A 142 6.18 -5.91 0.04
C HIS A 142 6.60 -6.83 -1.10
N GLY A 143 7.90 -7.00 -1.33
CA GLY A 143 8.46 -7.87 -2.36
C GLY A 143 8.01 -9.33 -2.30
N SER A 144 7.91 -9.95 -1.12
CA SER A 144 7.63 -11.40 -1.05
C SER A 144 6.15 -11.76 -1.28
N ASN A 145 5.22 -10.82 -1.12
CA ASN A 145 3.83 -11.02 -1.52
C ASN A 145 3.70 -11.35 -3.01
N VAL A 146 4.53 -10.74 -3.86
CA VAL A 146 4.51 -10.91 -5.32
C VAL A 146 4.61 -12.39 -5.73
N LYS A 147 5.37 -13.18 -4.95
CA LYS A 147 5.64 -14.59 -5.23
C LYS A 147 4.42 -15.49 -5.06
N VAL A 148 3.40 -15.04 -4.32
CA VAL A 148 2.28 -15.90 -3.91
C VAL A 148 0.91 -15.43 -4.42
N VAL A 149 0.75 -14.16 -4.77
CA VAL A 149 -0.57 -13.54 -5.02
C VAL A 149 -1.20 -13.83 -6.40
N ASP A 150 -0.41 -14.16 -7.43
CA ASP A 150 -0.95 -14.30 -8.80
C ASP A 150 -2.20 -15.22 -8.91
N PRO A 151 -2.24 -16.41 -8.28
CA PRO A 151 -3.41 -17.29 -8.36
C PRO A 151 -4.71 -16.63 -7.89
N ILE A 152 -4.66 -15.80 -6.83
CA ILE A 152 -5.88 -15.18 -6.30
C ILE A 152 -6.36 -14.01 -7.16
N LEU A 153 -5.43 -13.22 -7.70
CA LEU A 153 -5.76 -12.11 -8.59
C LEU A 153 -6.49 -12.63 -9.84
N ARG A 154 -6.00 -13.74 -10.41
CA ARG A 154 -6.63 -14.40 -11.55
C ARG A 154 -7.98 -15.02 -11.20
N LYS A 155 -8.09 -15.68 -10.03
CA LYS A 155 -9.35 -16.26 -9.56
C LYS A 155 -10.43 -15.18 -9.41
N LEU A 156 -10.12 -14.06 -8.75
CA LEU A 156 -11.04 -12.92 -8.64
C LEU A 156 -11.46 -12.41 -10.01
N ARG A 157 -10.51 -12.19 -10.93
CA ARG A 157 -10.82 -11.73 -12.30
C ARG A 157 -11.75 -12.68 -13.05
N TYR A 158 -11.44 -13.97 -13.06
CA TYR A 158 -12.18 -14.94 -13.87
C TYR A 158 -13.54 -15.31 -13.30
N GLU A 159 -13.69 -15.35 -11.98
CA GLU A 159 -14.98 -15.67 -11.35
C GLU A 159 -15.97 -14.52 -11.36
N THR A 160 -15.49 -13.28 -11.41
CA THR A 160 -16.34 -12.11 -11.22
C THR A 160 -16.44 -11.20 -12.44
N GLY A 161 -15.48 -11.27 -13.36
CA GLY A 161 -15.37 -10.33 -14.47
C GLY A 161 -14.81 -8.95 -14.10
N ALA A 162 -14.63 -8.65 -12.81
CA ALA A 162 -14.06 -7.38 -12.35
C ALA A 162 -12.61 -7.22 -12.83
N LEU A 163 -12.20 -5.97 -13.11
CA LEU A 163 -10.80 -5.65 -13.37
C LEU A 163 -10.02 -5.77 -12.06
N ILE A 164 -9.08 -6.70 -12.03
CA ILE A 164 -8.14 -6.89 -10.92
C ILE A 164 -6.75 -6.48 -11.40
N SER A 165 -6.13 -5.55 -10.68
CA SER A 165 -4.77 -5.10 -10.92
C SER A 165 -3.95 -5.25 -9.65
N PHE A 166 -2.63 -5.39 -9.83
CA PHE A 166 -1.66 -5.45 -8.75
C PHE A 166 -0.47 -4.58 -9.14
N VAL A 167 -0.19 -3.58 -8.31
CA VAL A 167 0.85 -2.59 -8.55
C VAL A 167 1.89 -2.70 -7.44
N LYS A 168 3.15 -2.67 -7.84
CA LYS A 168 4.32 -2.53 -6.96
C LYS A 168 4.75 -1.07 -7.04
N PRO A 169 4.46 -0.25 -6.03
CA PRO A 169 4.70 1.18 -6.12
C PRO A 169 6.13 1.56 -5.71
N TYR A 170 6.91 0.61 -5.19
CA TYR A 170 8.33 0.79 -4.90
C TYR A 170 9.15 0.88 -6.20
N MET A 171 9.94 1.95 -6.28
CA MET A 171 10.65 2.39 -7.50
C MET A 171 11.96 1.64 -7.75
N GLU A 172 12.21 0.53 -7.04
CA GLU A 172 13.42 -0.29 -7.15
C GLU A 172 13.72 -0.73 -8.59
N ASN A 173 12.71 -0.89 -9.44
CA ASN A 173 12.88 -1.27 -10.85
C ASN A 173 12.85 -0.08 -11.83
N TYR A 174 12.60 1.14 -11.33
CA TYR A 174 12.54 2.38 -12.11
C TYR A 174 13.71 3.30 -11.77
N VAL A 175 14.93 2.82 -12.10
CA VAL A 175 16.20 3.54 -11.88
C VAL A 175 16.14 4.98 -12.42
N GLY A 176 15.36 5.24 -13.47
CA GLY A 176 15.21 6.58 -14.04
C GLY A 176 14.54 7.62 -13.12
N ILE A 177 13.64 7.22 -12.22
CA ILE A 177 12.98 8.15 -11.28
C ILE A 177 13.91 8.45 -10.08
N LEU A 178 14.69 7.44 -9.66
CA LEU A 178 15.63 7.55 -8.54
C LEU A 178 17.03 8.05 -8.97
N ALA A 179 17.24 8.29 -10.26
CA ALA A 179 18.54 8.67 -10.80
C ALA A 179 19.03 9.99 -10.17
N GLY A 180 20.19 9.92 -9.51
CA GLY A 180 20.81 11.07 -8.84
C GLY A 180 20.19 11.44 -7.49
N LEU A 181 19.23 10.66 -6.99
CA LEU A 181 18.65 10.83 -5.65
C LEU A 181 19.29 9.91 -4.61
N MET A 182 19.78 8.74 -5.03
CA MET A 182 20.38 7.73 -4.15
C MET A 182 21.89 7.96 -4.03
N GLU A 183 22.41 7.95 -2.81
CA GLU A 183 23.82 8.15 -2.48
C GLU A 183 24.57 6.82 -2.28
N ASN A 184 23.88 5.76 -1.84
CA ASN A 184 24.52 4.48 -1.53
C ASN A 184 24.98 3.69 -2.79
N PRO A 185 26.04 2.87 -2.69
CA PRO A 185 26.57 2.07 -3.80
C PRO A 185 25.51 1.20 -4.49
N ALA A 186 25.63 0.96 -5.82
CA ALA A 186 24.67 0.20 -6.63
C ALA A 186 24.50 -1.29 -6.28
N ASP A 187 25.35 -1.83 -5.42
CA ASP A 187 25.20 -3.16 -4.81
C ASP A 187 24.36 -3.12 -3.51
N GLU A 188 24.28 -1.95 -2.89
CA GLU A 188 23.34 -1.59 -1.82
C GLU A 188 22.18 -0.72 -2.33
N THR A 189 22.16 -0.37 -3.61
CA THR A 189 21.11 0.39 -4.30
C THR A 189 20.53 -0.33 -5.51
N PRO A 190 19.20 -0.41 -5.64
CA PRO A 190 18.21 0.25 -4.80
C PRO A 190 17.93 -0.66 -3.61
N GLY A 191 18.59 -0.49 -2.46
CA GLY A 191 18.64 -1.49 -1.41
C GLY A 191 17.23 -1.99 -1.14
N TRP A 192 17.08 -3.29 -1.22
CA TRP A 192 15.74 -3.86 -1.41
C TRP A 192 15.01 -3.97 -0.08
N HIS A 193 15.74 -3.80 1.02
CA HIS A 193 15.28 -4.06 2.36
C HIS A 193 16.05 -3.20 3.34
N SER A 194 15.35 -2.36 4.09
CA SER A 194 15.89 -1.38 5.04
C SER A 194 16.86 -0.37 4.45
N SER A 195 16.67 -0.03 3.18
CA SER A 195 17.64 0.77 2.43
C SER A 195 17.44 2.26 2.60
N GLU A 196 18.32 3.04 1.96
CA GLU A 196 18.15 4.48 1.78
C GLU A 196 16.77 4.85 1.22
N LEU A 197 16.17 4.05 0.32
CA LEU A 197 14.87 4.35 -0.26
C LEU A 197 13.76 4.25 0.78
N GLU A 198 13.68 3.11 1.46
CA GLU A 198 12.66 2.87 2.49
C GLU A 198 12.87 3.76 3.71
N THR A 199 14.14 4.00 4.08
CA THR A 199 14.50 4.96 5.14
C THR A 199 14.02 6.35 4.80
N SER A 200 14.29 6.82 3.58
CA SER A 200 13.83 8.14 3.12
C SER A 200 12.31 8.23 3.08
N GLN A 201 11.62 7.17 2.66
CA GLN A 201 10.16 7.10 2.67
C GLN A 201 9.59 7.18 4.09
N ASP A 202 10.15 6.43 5.04
CA ASP A 202 9.72 6.47 6.43
C ASP A 202 10.03 7.80 7.11
N MET A 203 11.15 8.45 6.77
CA MET A 203 11.44 9.82 7.21
C MET A 203 10.49 10.85 6.58
N ALA A 204 10.14 10.68 5.30
CA ALA A 204 9.18 11.50 4.56
C ALA A 204 7.72 11.26 4.99
N TRP A 205 7.44 10.11 5.57
CA TRP A 205 6.24 9.86 6.34
C TRP A 205 6.39 10.49 7.72
N ASN A 206 7.14 9.89 8.64
CA ASN A 206 7.30 10.38 10.00
C ASN A 206 8.65 10.01 10.61
N GLU A 207 9.58 10.98 10.58
CA GLU A 207 10.93 10.87 11.13
C GLU A 207 11.00 10.42 12.59
N LYS A 208 9.96 10.66 13.40
CA LYS A 208 9.93 10.25 14.82
C LYS A 208 10.08 8.73 14.99
N TYR A 209 9.66 7.95 14.01
CA TYR A 209 9.73 6.49 14.05
C TYR A 209 11.04 5.94 13.46
N VAL A 210 11.89 6.80 12.90
CA VAL A 210 13.17 6.40 12.30
C VAL A 210 14.31 6.70 13.28
N ARG A 211 15.10 5.67 13.58
CA ARG A 211 16.21 5.72 14.53
C ARG A 211 17.54 5.78 13.80
N MET A 212 17.81 6.91 13.15
CA MET A 212 19.04 7.11 12.37
C MET A 212 20.33 6.93 13.18
N ASP A 213 20.28 7.00 14.52
CA ASP A 213 21.38 6.63 15.41
C ASP A 213 21.78 5.14 15.34
N ARG A 214 20.98 4.33 14.65
CA ARG A 214 21.18 2.89 14.47
C ARG A 214 21.40 2.47 13.01
N ALA A 215 21.26 3.40 12.06
CA ALA A 215 21.36 3.11 10.62
C ALA A 215 22.78 2.69 10.23
#